data_AF-A0AAN6RSC3-F1
#
_entry.id   AF-A0AAN6RSC3-F1
#
_cell.length_a   1.000
_cell.length_b   1.000
_cell.length_c   1.000
_cell.angle_alpha   90.00
_cell.angle_beta   90.00
_cell.angle_gamma   90.00
#
_symmetry.space_group_name_H-M   'P 1'
#
loop_
_entity.id
_entity.type
_entity.pdbx_description
1 polymer ?
#
loop_
_entity_poly.entity_id
_entity_poly.type
_entity_poly.pdbx_seq_one_letter_code
_entity_poly.pdbx_strand_id
1 'polypeptide(L)'
;MGSTSSKPESSAPHVWKGPSSQAGVSQNLVESLETSNETDVSRLQALELRIQERVAAELKRLRAQEAEALREAQQKLSAEPAPNQQGEELQKQLEGGPSRQEVSKAVDDLRSKLEERKKVRQLPDSLENARSEVVRCLRENDRRPLDCWREVEAFKEEVRRLEKGWVEKVIS
;
A
#
# COMPACT_ATOMS: atom_id res chain seq x y z
N MET A 1 -38.66 -6.33 -43.63
CA MET A 1 -38.86 -7.72 -43.15
C MET A 1 -38.45 -7.74 -41.68
N GLY A 2 -39.38 -7.96 -40.75
CA GLY A 2 -39.04 -8.10 -39.32
C GLY A 2 -40.03 -7.45 -38.34
N SER A 3 -41.33 -7.69 -38.51
CA SER A 3 -42.37 -7.37 -37.52
C SER A 3 -42.50 -8.52 -36.53
N THR A 4 -42.16 -8.31 -35.26
CA THR A 4 -42.58 -9.19 -34.17
C THR A 4 -43.46 -8.38 -33.22
N SER A 5 -44.73 -8.77 -33.15
CA SER A 5 -45.75 -8.20 -32.29
C SER A 5 -45.67 -8.81 -30.90
N SER A 6 -45.62 -7.97 -29.87
CA SER A 6 -45.80 -8.37 -28.48
C SER A 6 -47.29 -8.64 -28.24
N LYS A 7 -47.64 -9.91 -28.04
CA LYS A 7 -48.99 -10.38 -27.74
C LYS A 7 -49.17 -10.33 -26.21
N PRO A 8 -50.13 -9.57 -25.65
CA PRO A 8 -50.49 -9.74 -24.25
C PRO A 8 -51.36 -11.00 -24.15
N GLU A 9 -50.87 -12.03 -23.45
CA GLU A 9 -51.69 -13.19 -23.11
C GLU A 9 -52.81 -12.75 -22.16
N SER A 10 -54.04 -12.94 -22.63
CA SER A 10 -55.27 -12.81 -21.87
C SER A 10 -55.27 -13.81 -20.70
N SER A 11 -54.94 -13.34 -19.50
CA SER A 11 -55.41 -13.95 -18.26
C SER A 11 -56.28 -12.94 -17.51
N ALA A 12 -57.53 -13.32 -17.28
CA ALA A 12 -58.51 -12.51 -16.55
C ALA A 12 -57.94 -12.02 -15.19
N PRO A 13 -58.41 -10.89 -14.64
CA PRO A 13 -57.96 -10.44 -13.33
C PRO A 13 -58.19 -11.54 -12.29
N HIS A 14 -57.15 -11.92 -11.55
CA HIS A 14 -57.27 -12.84 -10.42
C HIS A 14 -58.18 -12.23 -9.34
N VAL A 15 -59.48 -12.45 -9.45
CA VAL A 15 -60.45 -12.06 -8.42
C VAL A 15 -60.41 -13.13 -7.33
N TRP A 16 -59.78 -12.80 -6.20
CA TRP A 16 -59.82 -13.62 -4.99
C TRP A 16 -61.23 -13.61 -4.42
N LYS A 17 -61.99 -14.68 -4.68
CA LYS A 17 -63.21 -14.98 -3.93
C LYS A 17 -62.77 -15.57 -2.59
N GLY A 18 -62.76 -14.75 -1.54
CA GLY A 18 -62.64 -15.25 -0.17
C GLY A 18 -63.75 -16.28 0.10
N PRO A 19 -63.48 -17.36 0.87
CA PRO A 19 -64.49 -18.36 1.15
C PRO A 19 -65.68 -17.71 1.85
N SER A 20 -66.86 -17.82 1.24
CA SER A 20 -68.14 -17.31 1.75
C SER A 20 -68.71 -18.18 2.88
N SER A 21 -67.85 -18.76 3.72
CA SER A 21 -68.22 -19.34 5.00
C SER A 21 -67.87 -18.32 6.07
N GLN A 22 -68.84 -17.95 6.91
CA GLN A 22 -68.59 -17.20 8.14
C GLN A 22 -67.30 -17.69 8.78
N ALA A 23 -66.35 -16.80 9.04
CA ALA A 23 -65.08 -17.13 9.67
C ALA A 23 -65.33 -17.62 11.11
N GLY A 24 -65.76 -18.88 11.24
CA GLY A 24 -65.89 -19.58 12.49
C GLY A 24 -64.49 -19.92 12.97
N VAL A 25 -64.04 -19.21 14.01
CA VAL A 25 -62.86 -19.59 14.77
C VAL A 25 -63.11 -21.00 15.32
N SER A 26 -62.18 -21.94 15.08
CA SER A 26 -62.35 -23.33 15.53
C SER A 26 -62.39 -23.38 17.06
N GLN A 27 -63.27 -24.20 17.63
CA GLN A 27 -63.42 -24.33 19.09
C GLN A 27 -62.10 -24.70 19.77
N ASN A 28 -61.26 -25.52 19.13
CA ASN A 28 -59.93 -25.86 19.61
C ASN A 28 -59.00 -24.62 19.69
N LEU A 29 -59.17 -23.63 18.81
CA LEU A 29 -58.40 -22.39 18.84
C LEU A 29 -58.92 -21.45 19.93
N VAL A 30 -60.24 -21.42 20.17
CA VAL A 30 -60.84 -20.68 21.29
C VAL A 30 -60.40 -21.28 22.62
N GLU A 31 -60.47 -22.60 22.78
CA GLU A 31 -60.01 -23.32 23.98
C GLU A 31 -58.49 -23.13 24.18
N SER A 32 -57.70 -23.13 23.10
CA SER A 32 -56.27 -22.81 23.17
C SER A 32 -56.01 -21.36 23.58
N LEU A 33 -56.83 -20.40 23.12
CA LEU A 33 -56.73 -19.00 23.52
C LEU A 33 -57.18 -18.79 24.98
N GLU A 34 -58.24 -19.47 25.43
CA GLU A 34 -58.76 -19.41 26.80
C GLU A 34 -57.80 -20.08 27.81
N THR A 35 -57.07 -21.12 27.39
CA THR A 35 -56.08 -21.81 28.21
C THR A 35 -54.67 -21.22 28.10
N SER A 36 -54.40 -20.38 27.09
CA SER A 36 -53.09 -19.73 26.93
C SER A 36 -52.93 -18.58 27.93
N ASN A 37 -51.87 -18.64 28.75
CA ASN A 37 -51.39 -17.51 29.54
C ASN A 37 -50.37 -16.66 28.77
N GLU A 38 -50.23 -16.92 27.47
CA GLU A 38 -49.29 -16.25 26.58
C GLU A 38 -49.81 -14.84 26.27
N THR A 39 -49.38 -13.87 27.09
CA THR A 39 -49.60 -12.45 26.80
C THR A 39 -48.80 -12.04 25.55
N ASP A 40 -49.17 -10.91 24.95
CA ASP A 40 -48.43 -10.36 23.80
C ASP A 40 -46.93 -10.16 24.12
N VAL A 41 -46.58 -9.93 25.39
CA VAL A 41 -45.18 -9.85 25.86
C VAL A 41 -44.46 -11.20 25.71
N SER A 42 -45.08 -12.29 26.14
CA SER A 42 -44.51 -13.64 26.00
C SER A 42 -44.31 -14.01 24.52
N ARG A 43 -45.28 -13.65 23.67
CA ARG A 43 -45.19 -13.87 22.21
C ARG A 43 -44.04 -13.07 21.57
N LEU A 44 -43.86 -11.80 21.96
CA LEU A 44 -42.76 -10.97 21.48
C LEU A 44 -41.41 -11.53 21.92
N GLN A 45 -41.28 -11.99 23.16
CA GLN A 45 -40.06 -12.61 23.66
C GLN A 45 -39.72 -13.92 22.93
N ALA A 46 -40.71 -14.76 22.67
CA ALA A 46 -40.51 -15.99 21.90
C ALA A 46 -40.06 -15.71 20.46
N LEU A 47 -40.61 -14.67 19.83
CA LEU A 47 -40.19 -14.23 18.50
C LEU A 47 -38.76 -13.66 18.52
N GLU A 48 -38.43 -12.84 19.52
CA GLU A 48 -37.09 -12.26 19.68
C GLU A 48 -36.03 -13.36 19.87
N LEU A 49 -36.30 -14.35 20.72
CA LEU A 49 -35.39 -15.49 20.89
C LEU A 49 -35.16 -16.25 19.59
N ARG A 50 -36.22 -16.50 18.81
CA ARG A 50 -36.10 -17.16 17.51
C ARG A 50 -35.29 -16.33 16.51
N ILE A 51 -35.41 -15.00 16.55
CA ILE A 51 -34.60 -14.10 15.74
C ILE A 51 -33.13 -14.20 16.17
N GLN A 52 -32.85 -14.14 17.48
CA GLN A 52 -31.50 -14.25 18.01
C GLN A 52 -30.84 -15.59 17.65
N GLU A 53 -31.57 -16.70 17.75
CA GLU A 53 -31.09 -18.02 17.35
C GLU A 53 -30.72 -18.05 15.87
N ARG A 54 -31.59 -17.50 15.01
CA ARG A 54 -31.33 -17.44 13.56
C ARG A 54 -30.12 -16.57 13.24
N VAL A 55 -30.03 -15.39 13.85
CA VAL A 55 -28.89 -14.48 13.67
C VAL A 55 -27.60 -15.14 14.17
N ALA A 56 -27.63 -15.81 15.33
CA ALA A 56 -26.47 -16.52 15.87
C ALA A 56 -26.03 -17.68 14.97
N ALA A 57 -26.98 -18.43 14.39
CA ALA A 57 -26.70 -19.50 13.44
C ALA A 57 -26.06 -18.97 12.15
N GLU A 58 -26.61 -17.89 11.57
CA GLU A 58 -26.04 -17.27 10.37
C GLU A 58 -24.66 -16.65 10.63
N LEU A 59 -24.47 -15.99 11.78
CA LEU A 59 -23.15 -15.45 12.15
C LEU A 59 -22.11 -16.56 12.34
N LYS A 60 -22.48 -17.71 12.90
CA LYS A 60 -21.58 -18.87 12.99
C LYS A 60 -21.22 -19.40 11.60
N ARG A 61 -22.21 -19.48 10.70
CA ARG A 61 -22.00 -19.91 9.31
C ARG A 61 -21.03 -18.97 8.57
N LEU A 62 -21.23 -17.65 8.66
CA LEU A 62 -20.36 -16.66 8.02
C LEU A 62 -18.92 -16.72 8.57
N ARG A 63 -18.76 -16.81 9.90
CA ARG A 63 -17.42 -16.95 10.49
C ARG A 63 -16.69 -18.21 10.04
N ALA A 64 -17.40 -19.33 9.85
CA ALA A 64 -16.80 -20.55 9.32
C ALA A 64 -16.33 -20.37 7.87
N GLN A 65 -17.12 -19.71 7.03
CA GLN A 65 -16.75 -19.40 5.64
C GLN A 65 -15.55 -18.44 5.57
N GLU A 66 -15.53 -17.39 6.40
CA GLU A 66 -14.40 -16.46 6.49
C GLU A 66 -13.13 -17.15 6.98
N ALA A 67 -13.25 -18.02 7.99
CA ALA A 67 -12.11 -18.78 8.50
C ALA A 67 -11.55 -19.73 7.44
N GLU A 68 -12.40 -20.39 6.65
CA GLU A 68 -11.97 -21.23 5.53
C GLU A 68 -11.30 -20.41 4.43
N ALA A 69 -11.90 -19.29 4.02
CA ALA A 69 -11.33 -18.38 3.02
C ALA A 69 -9.98 -17.80 3.46
N LEU A 70 -9.85 -17.42 4.74
CA LEU A 70 -8.57 -16.98 5.31
C LEU A 70 -7.55 -18.10 5.33
N ARG A 71 -7.97 -19.32 5.66
CA ARG A 71 -7.08 -20.49 5.64
C ARG A 71 -6.61 -20.79 4.22
N GLU A 72 -7.48 -20.71 3.23
CA GLU A 72 -7.12 -20.87 1.83
C GLU A 72 -6.19 -19.76 1.34
N ALA A 73 -6.45 -18.51 1.71
CA ALA A 73 -5.58 -17.38 1.40
C ALA A 73 -4.20 -17.55 2.06
N GLN A 74 -4.16 -17.95 3.34
CA GLN A 74 -2.92 -18.27 4.03
C GLN A 74 -2.18 -19.43 3.36
N GLN A 75 -2.90 -20.47 2.95
CA GLN A 75 -2.31 -21.60 2.22
C GLN A 75 -1.73 -21.15 0.89
N LYS A 76 -2.45 -20.34 0.09
CA LYS A 76 -1.96 -19.75 -1.16
C LYS A 76 -0.72 -18.88 -0.91
N LEU A 77 -0.75 -18.01 0.10
CA LEU A 77 0.39 -17.16 0.49
C LEU A 77 1.59 -17.95 1.01
N SER A 78 1.36 -19.12 1.61
CA SER A 78 2.43 -20.00 2.11
C SER A 78 2.95 -20.98 1.06
N ALA A 79 2.10 -21.38 0.11
CA ALA A 79 2.42 -22.26 -1.00
C ALA A 79 3.07 -21.48 -2.17
N GLU A 80 2.78 -20.19 -2.30
CA GLU A 80 3.58 -19.25 -3.08
C GLU A 80 4.75 -18.74 -2.22
N PRO A 81 6.00 -19.19 -2.44
CA PRO A 81 7.13 -18.50 -1.86
C PRO A 81 7.35 -17.19 -2.64
N ALA A 82 6.62 -16.12 -2.26
CA ALA A 82 6.69 -14.74 -2.80
C ALA A 82 6.33 -14.59 -4.31
N PRO A 83 5.49 -13.61 -4.71
CA PRO A 83 5.68 -12.18 -4.41
C PRO A 83 4.39 -11.42 -4.01
N ASN A 84 4.58 -10.19 -3.52
CA ASN A 84 3.55 -9.22 -3.17
C ASN A 84 2.40 -9.10 -4.20
N GLN A 85 1.17 -9.45 -3.79
CA GLN A 85 -0.06 -9.16 -4.53
C GLN A 85 -1.13 -8.61 -3.57
N GLN A 86 -1.01 -7.33 -3.23
CA GLN A 86 -2.15 -6.46 -2.92
C GLN A 86 -1.99 -5.25 -3.82
N GLY A 87 -2.44 -5.43 -5.06
CA GLY A 87 -2.49 -4.37 -6.05
C GLY A 87 -3.18 -4.79 -7.33
N GLU A 88 -3.70 -6.01 -7.50
CA GLU A 88 -4.02 -6.60 -8.81
C GLU A 88 -4.91 -5.76 -9.76
N GLU A 89 -5.73 -4.80 -9.30
CA GLU A 89 -6.47 -3.91 -10.21
C GLU A 89 -5.80 -2.54 -10.47
N LEU A 90 -4.85 -2.08 -9.65
CA LEU A 90 -3.94 -0.96 -9.97
C LEU A 90 -2.60 -1.45 -10.56
N GLN A 91 -2.25 -2.70 -10.33
CA GLN A 91 -0.97 -3.32 -10.63
C GLN A 91 -0.88 -3.73 -12.08
N LYS A 92 -1.99 -4.02 -12.77
CA LYS A 92 -1.98 -4.27 -14.22
C LYS A 92 -1.59 -3.06 -15.08
N GLN A 93 -1.67 -1.84 -14.55
CA GLN A 93 -1.15 -0.62 -15.19
C GLN A 93 0.26 -0.24 -14.69
N LEU A 94 0.74 -0.85 -13.60
CA LEU A 94 2.12 -0.74 -13.09
C LEU A 94 2.97 -2.00 -13.38
N GLU A 95 2.41 -3.04 -13.99
CA GLU A 95 2.98 -4.37 -14.31
C GLU A 95 3.96 -4.35 -15.50
N GLY A 96 4.43 -3.16 -15.88
CA GLY A 96 5.70 -3.00 -16.59
C GLY A 96 6.86 -2.64 -15.64
N GLY A 97 6.62 -2.62 -14.33
CA GLY A 97 7.56 -2.17 -13.33
C GLY A 97 8.53 -3.28 -12.89
N PRO A 98 9.84 -2.99 -12.80
CA PRO A 98 10.83 -3.96 -12.34
C PRO A 98 10.53 -4.45 -10.92
N SER A 99 10.77 -5.74 -10.67
CA SER A 99 10.50 -6.36 -9.38
C SER A 99 11.30 -5.69 -8.25
N ARG A 100 10.83 -5.76 -6.99
CA ARG A 100 11.55 -5.18 -5.83
C ARG A 100 13.01 -5.61 -5.77
N GLN A 101 13.30 -6.86 -6.16
CA GLN A 101 14.65 -7.42 -6.20
C GLN A 101 15.49 -6.84 -7.34
N GLU A 102 14.90 -6.57 -8.51
CA GLU A 102 15.57 -5.88 -9.60
C GLU A 102 15.87 -4.42 -9.25
N VAL A 103 14.92 -3.72 -8.61
CA VAL A 103 15.13 -2.35 -8.14
C VAL A 103 16.24 -2.30 -7.09
N SER A 104 16.29 -3.22 -6.13
CA SER A 104 17.39 -3.25 -5.16
C SER A 104 18.75 -3.50 -5.82
N LYS A 105 18.82 -4.44 -6.77
CA LYS A 105 20.06 -4.70 -7.54
C LYS A 105 20.48 -3.46 -8.34
N ALA A 106 19.54 -2.82 -9.03
CA ALA A 106 19.80 -1.61 -9.80
C ALA A 106 20.27 -0.45 -8.91
N VAL A 107 19.73 -0.32 -7.70
CA VAL A 107 20.16 0.68 -6.72
C VAL A 107 21.59 0.41 -6.24
N ASP A 108 21.94 -0.84 -5.98
CA ASP A 108 23.31 -1.20 -5.56
C ASP A 108 24.32 -1.01 -6.69
N ASP A 109 23.95 -1.33 -7.93
CA ASP A 109 24.76 -1.06 -9.13
C ASP A 109 24.92 0.45 -9.39
N LEU A 110 23.90 1.25 -9.09
CA LEU A 110 23.99 2.71 -9.18
C LEU A 110 24.91 3.27 -8.09
N ARG A 111 24.83 2.72 -6.88
CA ARG A 111 25.71 3.11 -5.76
C ARG A 111 27.18 2.81 -6.07
N SER A 112 27.50 1.64 -6.63
CA SER A 112 28.88 1.30 -7.02
C SER A 112 29.43 2.27 -8.08
N LYS A 113 28.65 2.55 -9.13
CA LYS A 113 29.01 3.52 -10.18
C LYS A 113 29.14 4.95 -9.64
N LEU A 114 28.35 5.33 -8.65
CA LEU A 114 28.44 6.63 -7.99
C LEU A 114 29.71 6.73 -7.15
N GLU A 115 30.07 5.71 -6.38
CA GLU A 115 31.32 5.71 -5.60
C GLU A 115 32.57 5.76 -6.49
N GLU A 116 32.53 5.11 -7.66
CA GLU A 116 33.58 5.26 -8.67
C GLU A 116 33.70 6.71 -9.18
N ARG A 117 32.57 7.40 -9.38
CA ARG A 117 32.52 8.80 -9.86
C ARG A 117 32.71 9.84 -8.76
N LYS A 118 32.44 9.51 -7.50
CA LYS A 118 32.56 10.39 -6.32
C LYS A 118 34.00 10.62 -5.89
N LYS A 119 34.97 10.12 -6.66
CA LYS A 119 36.28 10.77 -6.75
C LYS A 119 36.10 12.12 -7.44
N VAL A 120 35.49 13.08 -6.72
CA VAL A 120 35.71 14.51 -6.92
C VAL A 120 37.21 14.62 -7.12
N ARG A 121 37.60 15.02 -8.35
CA ARG A 121 38.95 14.91 -8.88
C ARG A 121 39.94 15.18 -7.77
N GLN A 122 40.65 14.13 -7.32
CA GLN A 122 41.59 14.27 -6.21
C GLN A 122 42.54 15.40 -6.60
N LEU A 123 42.53 16.47 -5.79
CA LEU A 123 43.51 17.52 -5.91
C LEU A 123 44.87 16.84 -5.72
N PRO A 124 45.88 17.18 -6.54
CA PRO A 124 47.18 16.54 -6.40
C PRO A 124 47.72 16.79 -4.99
N ASP A 125 48.31 15.76 -4.39
CA ASP A 125 48.82 15.79 -3.01
C ASP A 125 49.78 16.97 -2.76
N SER A 126 50.48 17.44 -3.80
CA SER A 126 51.35 18.63 -3.72
C SER A 126 50.60 19.90 -3.31
N LEU A 127 49.38 20.11 -3.80
CA LEU A 127 48.54 21.25 -3.43
C LEU A 127 47.96 21.11 -2.04
N GLU A 128 47.49 19.92 -1.68
CA GLU A 128 46.92 19.67 -0.35
C GLU A 128 48.00 19.88 0.73
N ASN A 129 49.23 19.44 0.46
CA ASN A 129 50.39 19.68 1.32
C ASN A 129 50.74 21.17 1.41
N ALA A 130 50.88 21.88 0.28
CA ALA A 130 51.16 23.32 0.30
C ALA A 130 50.07 24.14 1.03
N ARG A 131 48.80 23.76 0.85
CA ARG A 131 47.67 24.32 1.59
C ARG A 131 47.80 24.05 3.10
N SER A 132 48.15 22.82 3.48
CA SER A 132 48.31 22.45 4.89
C SER A 132 49.45 23.24 5.56
N GLU A 133 50.55 23.52 4.85
CA GLU A 133 51.67 24.31 5.33
C GLU A 133 51.31 25.78 5.56
N VAL A 134 50.54 26.38 4.64
CA VAL A 134 49.99 27.74 4.83
C VAL A 134 49.06 27.78 6.05
N VAL A 135 48.16 26.81 6.17
CA VAL A 135 47.22 26.73 7.31
C VAL A 135 47.98 26.51 8.62
N ARG A 136 49.04 25.70 8.61
CA ARG A 136 49.90 25.46 9.77
C ARG A 136 50.60 26.74 10.20
N CYS A 137 51.27 27.43 9.27
CA CYS A 137 51.95 28.68 9.57
C CYS A 137 50.99 29.76 10.10
N LEU A 138 49.80 29.89 9.50
CA LEU A 138 48.80 30.88 9.93
C LEU A 138 48.23 30.56 11.33
N ARG A 139 48.05 29.28 11.68
CA ARG A 139 47.63 28.86 13.03
C ARG A 139 48.73 29.08 14.08
N GLU A 140 49.99 28.88 13.71
CA GLU A 140 51.13 29.15 14.59
C GLU A 140 51.33 30.67 14.79
N ASN A 141 50.98 31.48 13.77
CA ASN A 141 51.18 32.93 13.74
C ASN A 141 49.86 33.72 13.60
N ASP A 142 48.85 33.40 14.41
CA ASP A 142 47.50 34.01 14.35
C ASP A 142 47.49 35.55 14.40
N ARG A 143 48.46 36.16 15.10
CA ARG A 143 48.58 37.62 15.28
C ARG A 143 49.54 38.28 14.28
N ARG A 144 50.26 37.50 13.47
CA ARG A 144 51.27 37.97 12.50
C ARG A 144 51.19 37.17 11.20
N PRO A 145 50.10 37.31 10.43
CA PRO A 145 49.90 36.55 9.19
C PRO A 145 50.94 36.89 8.10
N LEU A 146 51.63 38.03 8.22
CA LEU A 146 52.66 38.45 7.26
C LEU A 146 53.94 37.62 7.33
N ASP A 147 54.20 36.89 8.42
CA ASP A 147 55.39 36.05 8.57
C ASP A 147 55.32 34.79 7.69
N CYS A 148 54.11 34.41 7.26
CA CYS A 148 53.82 33.21 6.44
C CYS A 148 53.84 33.46 4.93
N TRP A 149 54.50 34.52 4.47
CA TRP A 149 54.48 34.93 3.06
C TRP A 149 55.14 33.89 2.14
N ARG A 150 56.18 33.19 2.61
CA ARG A 150 56.92 32.18 1.83
C ARG A 150 56.06 30.96 1.54
N GLU A 151 55.28 30.50 2.51
CA GLU A 151 54.34 29.39 2.37
C GLU A 151 53.20 29.76 1.40
N VAL A 152 52.74 31.01 1.46
CA VAL A 152 51.71 31.53 0.55
C VAL A 152 52.23 31.65 -0.89
N GLU A 153 53.49 32.07 -1.10
CA GLU A 153 54.11 32.08 -2.42
C GLU A 153 54.25 30.68 -3.00
N ALA A 154 54.73 29.71 -2.20
CA ALA A 154 54.83 28.32 -2.63
C ALA A 154 53.46 27.74 -3.03
N PHE A 155 52.40 28.04 -2.27
CA PHE A 155 51.04 27.64 -2.63
C PHE A 155 50.57 28.30 -3.95
N LYS A 156 50.84 29.59 -4.15
CA LYS A 156 50.48 30.31 -5.39
C LYS A 156 51.19 29.73 -6.61
N GLU A 157 52.44 29.31 -6.48
CA GLU A 157 53.18 28.68 -7.58
C GLU A 157 52.56 27.33 -7.99
N GLU A 158 52.23 26.47 -7.02
CA GLU A 158 51.56 25.20 -7.32
C GLU A 158 50.16 25.39 -7.92
N VAL A 159 49.39 26.38 -7.45
CA VAL A 159 48.09 26.72 -8.04
C VAL A 159 48.27 27.19 -9.48
N ARG A 160 49.23 28.10 -9.73
CA ARG A 160 49.54 28.59 -11.09
C ARG A 160 49.93 27.44 -12.02
N ARG A 161 50.66 26.43 -11.53
CA ARG A 161 51.02 25.23 -12.32
C ARG A 161 49.78 24.43 -12.74
N LEU A 162 48.81 24.24 -11.84
CA LEU A 162 47.56 23.55 -12.17
C LEU A 162 46.62 24.38 -13.03
N GLU A 163 46.54 25.68 -12.79
CA GLU A 163 45.76 26.60 -13.62
C GLU A 163 46.27 26.60 -15.06
N LYS A 164 47.58 26.62 -15.29
CA LYS A 164 48.16 26.51 -16.65
C LYS A 164 47.69 25.24 -17.36
N GLY A 165 47.80 24.09 -16.72
CA GLY A 165 47.36 22.81 -17.31
C GLY A 165 45.83 22.70 -17.47
N TRP A 166 45.05 23.39 -16.63
CA TRP A 166 43.60 23.49 -16.80
C TRP A 166 43.23 24.41 -17.96
N VAL A 167 43.84 25.58 -18.07
CA VAL A 167 43.62 26.56 -19.13
C VAL A 167 43.99 25.97 -20.50
N GLU A 168 45.14 25.29 -20.62
CA GLU A 168 45.52 24.59 -21.86
C GLU A 168 44.49 23.51 -22.26
N LYS A 169 43.95 22.78 -21.29
CA LYS A 169 42.93 21.74 -21.52
C LYS A 169 41.55 22.29 -21.87
N VAL A 170 41.22 23.51 -21.46
CA VAL A 170 39.92 24.15 -21.72
C VAL A 170 39.93 24.94 -23.03
N ILE A 171 41.10 25.43 -23.44
CA ILE A 171 41.27 26.16 -24.72
C ILE A 171 41.49 25.20 -25.90
N SER A 172 42.07 24.01 -25.67
CA SER A 172 42.21 22.95 -26.68
C SER A 172 40.95 22.10 -26.84
#